data_AF-A0A925PW57-F1
#
_entry.id   AF-A0A925PW57-F1
#
_cell.length_a   1.000
_cell.length_b   1.000
_cell.length_c   1.000
_cell.angle_alpha   90.00
_cell.angle_beta   90.00
_cell.angle_gamma   90.00
#
_symmetry.space_group_name_H-M   'P 1'
#
loop_
_entity.id
_entity.type
_entity.pdbx_description
1 polymer ?
#
loop_
_entity_poly.entity_id
_entity_poly.type
_entity_poly.pdbx_seq_one_letter_code
_entity_poly.pdbx_strand_id
1 'polypeptide(L)'
;MKRIAVPALVAAVAIVAAIWWLALTRFIPTGENAPPQASTRGTPASRATGSEVIALPEQPRVVALPTPSPAVLATQLTRDQIRDALDLRALYERMKDMPDPTGERSYRLAEAIFHCSAFVDSSAEDLGRRLALTKAALESPRRQELLNFMVERCKGFSGNPAALREITQALHRRAEAAGYPAEIARSLRFEAGSRDPDRADQTATLLLANPDPDVVHELAQFLNLRNQRSPLHRGEDAATRSIAWRLLECEYGGDCGPRSQPVVMTCIVMGACDLVRVEEAVLAQGTQAVVNNAMVMRDRLARQIAARDWAGVGFTERFKAP
;
A
#
# COMPACT_ATOMS: atom_id res chain seq x y z
N MET A 1 -44.30 -38.39 -4.01
CA MET A 1 -43.40 -37.95 -2.91
C MET A 1 -42.52 -36.72 -3.24
N LYS A 2 -42.72 -35.97 -4.34
CA LYS A 2 -41.87 -34.81 -4.72
C LYS A 2 -42.36 -33.41 -4.29
N ARG A 3 -43.55 -33.28 -3.67
CA ARG A 3 -44.16 -31.97 -3.34
C ARG A 3 -43.86 -31.44 -1.93
N ILE A 4 -43.17 -32.19 -1.08
CA ILE A 4 -42.88 -31.81 0.32
C ILE A 4 -41.45 -31.26 0.48
N ALA A 5 -40.54 -31.51 -0.48
CA ALA A 5 -39.14 -31.10 -0.36
C ALA A 5 -38.89 -29.59 -0.60
N VAL A 6 -39.75 -28.94 -1.39
CA VAL A 6 -39.61 -27.50 -1.74
C VAL A 6 -39.85 -26.56 -0.55
N PRO A 7 -40.92 -26.71 0.27
CA PRO A 7 -41.13 -25.78 1.40
C PRO A 7 -40.06 -25.90 2.49
N ALA A 8 -39.49 -27.10 2.71
CA ALA A 8 -38.42 -27.29 3.68
C ALA A 8 -37.12 -26.56 3.29
N LEU A 9 -36.79 -26.54 1.99
CA LEU A 9 -35.61 -25.86 1.49
C LEU A 9 -35.72 -24.33 1.61
N VAL A 10 -36.91 -23.77 1.33
CA VAL A 10 -37.17 -22.33 1.45
C VAL A 10 -37.08 -21.87 2.91
N ALA A 11 -37.61 -22.67 3.85
CA ALA A 11 -37.50 -22.38 5.28
C ALA A 11 -36.04 -22.38 5.77
N ALA A 12 -35.22 -23.35 5.31
CA ALA A 12 -33.82 -23.42 5.68
C ALA A 12 -33.01 -22.21 5.19
N VAL A 13 -33.24 -21.76 3.94
CA VAL A 13 -32.56 -20.57 3.38
C VAL A 13 -32.97 -19.30 4.13
N ALA A 14 -34.23 -19.15 4.50
CA ALA A 14 -34.71 -17.99 5.26
C ALA A 14 -34.07 -17.90 6.67
N ILE A 15 -33.88 -19.05 7.34
CA ILE A 15 -33.23 -19.10 8.65
C ILE A 15 -31.76 -18.71 8.54
N VAL A 16 -31.03 -19.22 7.54
CA VAL A 16 -29.62 -18.87 7.33
C VAL A 16 -29.47 -17.37 7.02
N ALA A 17 -30.35 -16.81 6.19
CA ALA A 17 -30.34 -15.37 5.88
C ALA A 17 -30.62 -14.51 7.13
N ALA A 18 -31.57 -14.92 7.98
CA ALA A 18 -31.88 -14.21 9.22
C ALA A 18 -30.73 -14.24 10.23
N ILE A 19 -30.06 -15.40 10.38
CA ILE A 19 -28.88 -15.54 11.25
C ILE A 19 -27.73 -14.67 10.73
N TRP A 20 -27.52 -14.66 9.42
CA TRP A 20 -26.47 -13.85 8.80
C TRP A 20 -26.73 -12.35 8.94
N TRP A 21 -27.99 -11.92 8.79
CA TRP A 21 -28.40 -10.52 9.02
C TRP A 21 -28.18 -10.08 10.49
N LEU A 22 -28.54 -10.93 11.45
CA LEU A 22 -28.31 -10.68 12.88
C LEU A 22 -26.83 -10.63 13.26
N ALA A 23 -25.98 -11.40 12.57
CA ALA A 23 -24.53 -11.33 12.76
C ALA A 23 -23.95 -10.01 12.24
N LEU A 24 -24.46 -9.51 11.11
CA LEU A 24 -24.00 -8.24 10.52
C LEU A 24 -24.41 -7.01 11.33
N THR A 25 -25.59 -7.00 11.96
CA THR A 25 -26.03 -5.86 12.78
C THR A 25 -25.26 -5.71 14.08
N ARG A 26 -24.59 -6.76 14.57
CA ARG A 26 -23.71 -6.67 15.77
C ARG A 26 -22.32 -6.11 15.49
N PHE A 27 -21.93 -5.95 14.23
CA PHE A 27 -20.65 -5.36 13.84
C PHE A 27 -20.73 -3.86 13.53
N ILE A 28 -21.92 -3.27 13.59
CA ILE A 28 -22.07 -1.81 13.53
C ILE A 28 -21.87 -1.29 14.96
N PRO A 29 -20.78 -0.57 15.27
CA PRO A 29 -20.63 0.05 16.58
C PRO A 29 -21.77 1.04 16.76
N THR A 30 -22.72 0.70 17.61
CA THR A 30 -23.73 1.63 18.09
C THR A 30 -23.00 2.71 18.88
N GLY A 31 -22.82 3.88 18.25
CA GLY A 31 -22.36 5.10 18.90
C GLY A 31 -23.38 5.55 19.93
N GLU A 32 -23.37 4.91 21.08
CA GLU A 32 -24.31 5.13 22.16
C GLU A 32 -23.70 6.12 23.16
N ASN A 33 -24.19 7.35 23.08
CA ASN A 33 -24.33 8.31 24.18
C ASN A 33 -23.06 8.75 24.92
N ALA A 34 -22.27 9.62 24.28
CA ALA A 34 -21.53 10.63 25.03
C ALA A 34 -22.54 11.67 25.59
N PRO A 35 -22.48 12.03 26.89
CA PRO A 35 -23.39 13.00 27.47
C PRO A 35 -23.23 14.38 26.81
N PRO A 36 -24.31 15.18 26.71
CA PRO A 36 -24.25 16.51 26.14
C PRO A 36 -23.33 17.38 26.98
N GLN A 37 -22.14 17.68 26.48
CA GLN A 37 -21.29 18.70 27.07
C GLN A 37 -21.98 20.06 26.90
N ALA A 38 -22.27 20.68 28.03
CA ALA A 38 -22.87 21.99 28.14
C ALA A 38 -22.08 23.01 27.30
N SER A 39 -22.79 23.70 26.41
CA SER A 39 -22.28 24.80 25.63
C SER A 39 -21.86 25.94 26.56
N THR A 40 -20.57 26.00 26.89
CA THR A 40 -20.00 27.16 27.57
C THR A 40 -19.73 28.20 26.49
N ARG A 41 -20.55 29.26 26.51
CA ARG A 41 -20.38 30.47 25.70
C ARG A 41 -19.07 31.14 26.14
N GLY A 42 -17.98 30.80 25.47
CA GLY A 42 -16.67 31.41 25.63
C GLY A 42 -16.49 32.54 24.60
N THR A 43 -16.20 33.72 25.12
CA THR A 43 -15.78 34.98 24.48
C THR A 43 -14.81 34.78 23.30
N PRO A 44 -14.88 35.59 22.22
CA PRO A 44 -13.95 35.50 21.10
C PRO A 44 -12.54 35.92 21.54
N ALA A 45 -11.65 34.94 21.74
CA ALA A 45 -10.23 35.20 21.90
C ALA A 45 -9.58 35.31 20.52
N SER A 46 -8.89 36.42 20.33
CA SER A 46 -7.97 36.78 19.26
C SER A 46 -7.30 35.62 18.52
N ARG A 47 -7.24 35.77 17.20
CA ARG A 47 -6.25 35.16 16.30
C ARG A 47 -4.89 35.03 17.00
N ALA A 48 -4.53 33.81 17.37
CA ALA A 48 -3.15 33.39 17.50
C ALA A 48 -2.77 32.74 16.18
N THR A 49 -2.03 33.50 15.37
CA THR A 49 -1.28 33.04 14.20
C THR A 49 -0.12 32.19 14.73
N GLY A 50 -0.43 30.98 15.20
CA GLY A 50 0.55 30.00 15.67
C GLY A 50 0.53 28.82 14.71
N SER A 51 1.32 28.91 13.65
CA SER A 51 1.70 27.73 12.88
C SER A 51 2.61 26.91 13.81
N GLU A 52 2.05 25.99 14.58
CA GLU A 52 2.83 24.90 15.16
C GLU A 52 3.34 24.08 14.00
N VAL A 53 4.52 24.48 13.50
CA VAL A 53 5.33 23.65 12.63
C VAL A 53 5.64 22.41 13.47
N ILE A 54 4.96 21.30 13.16
CA ILE A 54 5.33 19.99 13.67
C ILE A 54 6.80 19.81 13.28
N ALA A 55 7.69 19.99 14.26
CA ALA A 55 9.11 19.78 14.07
C ALA A 55 9.31 18.28 13.91
N LEU A 56 9.25 17.79 12.67
CA LEU A 56 9.70 16.44 12.38
C LEU A 56 11.17 16.36 12.82
N PRO A 57 11.57 15.26 13.50
CA PRO A 57 12.97 15.08 13.88
C PRO A 57 13.84 15.17 12.62
N GLU A 58 14.93 15.91 12.76
CA GLU A 58 15.93 16.13 11.72
C GLU A 58 16.31 14.77 11.10
N GLN A 59 16.11 14.62 9.79
CA GLN A 59 16.33 13.35 9.11
C GLN A 59 17.77 12.87 9.41
N PRO A 60 17.97 11.58 9.74
CA PRO A 60 19.32 11.04 9.88
C PRO A 60 20.09 11.33 8.59
N ARG A 61 21.29 11.91 8.74
CA ARG A 61 22.23 12.20 7.66
C ARG A 61 22.28 10.99 6.74
N VAL A 62 21.87 11.17 5.48
CA VAL A 62 21.96 10.15 4.42
C VAL A 62 23.42 9.68 4.39
N VAL A 63 23.67 8.48 4.91
CA VAL A 63 24.97 7.81 4.78
C VAL A 63 25.16 7.65 3.28
N ALA A 64 26.24 8.21 2.74
CA ALA A 64 26.51 8.22 1.31
C ALA A 64 26.42 6.78 0.77
N LEU A 65 25.35 6.49 0.05
CA LEU A 65 25.17 5.21 -0.63
C LEU A 65 26.28 5.06 -1.67
N PRO A 66 26.86 3.85 -1.82
CA PRO A 66 27.86 3.59 -2.84
C PRO A 66 27.33 3.96 -4.23
N THR A 67 28.21 4.51 -5.06
CA THR A 67 27.86 5.01 -6.39
C THR A 67 27.23 3.87 -7.21
N PRO A 68 26.01 4.06 -7.75
CA PRO A 68 25.32 2.99 -8.47
C PRO A 68 26.13 2.55 -9.69
N SER A 69 26.29 1.22 -9.84
CA SER A 69 26.91 0.58 -11.01
C SER A 69 26.20 1.02 -12.31
N PRO A 70 26.86 1.05 -13.48
CA PRO A 70 26.23 1.36 -14.77
C PRO A 70 24.99 0.50 -15.09
N ALA A 71 24.90 -0.72 -14.56
CA ALA A 71 23.71 -1.56 -14.65
C ALA A 71 22.50 -0.95 -13.93
N VAL A 72 22.72 -0.24 -12.81
CA VAL A 72 21.71 0.50 -12.04
C VAL A 72 21.27 1.79 -12.75
N LEU A 73 22.15 2.41 -13.55
CA LEU A 73 21.78 3.57 -14.38
C LEU A 73 20.90 3.17 -15.58
N ALA A 74 21.12 1.99 -16.16
CA ALA A 74 20.26 1.45 -17.20
C ALA A 74 18.84 1.08 -16.68
N THR A 75 18.72 0.72 -15.41
CA THR A 75 17.44 0.41 -14.76
C THR A 75 16.71 1.66 -14.24
N GLN A 76 17.43 2.68 -13.77
CA GLN A 76 16.86 3.98 -13.38
C GLN A 76 16.11 4.67 -14.54
N LEU A 77 16.54 4.46 -15.77
CA LEU A 77 15.85 4.96 -16.97
C LEU A 77 14.43 4.38 -17.15
N THR A 78 14.02 3.36 -16.39
CA THR A 78 12.65 2.80 -16.43
C THR A 78 11.73 3.26 -15.30
N ARG A 79 12.24 3.57 -14.09
CA ARG A 79 11.38 3.93 -12.94
C ARG A 79 10.66 5.24 -13.18
N ASP A 80 11.42 6.29 -13.48
CA ASP A 80 10.89 7.63 -13.66
C ASP A 80 10.01 7.72 -14.90
N GLN A 81 10.39 7.02 -15.99
CA GLN A 81 9.56 6.95 -17.20
C GLN A 81 8.19 6.34 -16.94
N ILE A 82 8.12 5.24 -16.19
CA ILE A 82 6.84 4.62 -15.82
C ILE A 82 6.08 5.54 -14.86
N ARG A 83 6.73 6.08 -13.81
CA ARG A 83 6.10 7.00 -12.85
C ARG A 83 5.51 8.22 -13.53
N ASP A 84 6.21 8.83 -14.47
CA ASP A 84 5.83 10.13 -15.04
C ASP A 84 4.98 10.03 -16.32
N ALA A 85 4.69 8.82 -16.81
CA ALA A 85 3.90 8.59 -18.01
C ALA A 85 2.49 9.22 -17.96
N LEU A 86 2.17 10.10 -18.90
CA LEU A 86 0.82 10.66 -19.02
C LEU A 86 -0.18 9.70 -19.66
N ASP A 87 0.30 8.65 -20.34
CA ASP A 87 -0.51 7.63 -20.99
C ASP A 87 0.17 6.26 -20.80
N LEU A 88 -0.29 5.50 -19.81
CA LEU A 88 0.28 4.19 -19.51
C LEU A 88 0.00 3.16 -20.59
N ARG A 89 -1.09 3.31 -21.38
CA ARG A 89 -1.38 2.40 -22.47
C ARG A 89 -0.39 2.60 -23.60
N ALA A 90 -0.16 3.84 -24.01
CA ALA A 90 0.82 4.16 -25.03
C ALA A 90 2.24 3.73 -24.60
N LEU A 91 2.59 3.89 -23.32
CA LEU A 91 3.86 3.39 -22.78
C LEU A 91 3.95 1.86 -22.87
N TYR A 92 2.91 1.15 -22.42
CA TYR A 92 2.84 -0.30 -22.48
C TYR A 92 3.01 -0.81 -23.92
N GLU A 93 2.27 -0.25 -24.89
CA GLU A 93 2.36 -0.65 -26.30
C GLU A 93 3.78 -0.49 -26.87
N ARG A 94 4.53 0.53 -26.45
CA ARG A 94 5.94 0.71 -26.84
C ARG A 94 6.87 -0.30 -26.18
N MET A 95 6.60 -0.66 -24.94
CA MET A 95 7.53 -1.44 -24.10
C MET A 95 7.27 -2.95 -24.10
N LYS A 96 6.06 -3.40 -24.44
CA LYS A 96 5.63 -4.81 -24.31
C LYS A 96 6.49 -5.78 -25.11
N ASP A 97 7.03 -5.36 -26.25
CA ASP A 97 7.83 -6.20 -27.15
C ASP A 97 9.35 -6.01 -26.95
N MET A 98 9.76 -5.03 -26.12
CA MET A 98 11.18 -4.79 -25.85
C MET A 98 11.78 -5.93 -25.00
N PRO A 99 13.07 -6.27 -25.16
CA PRO A 99 13.77 -7.22 -24.29
C PRO A 99 13.82 -6.72 -22.84
N ASP A 100 13.44 -7.58 -21.89
CA ASP A 100 13.43 -7.28 -20.45
C ASP A 100 14.20 -8.37 -19.68
N PRO A 101 15.54 -8.40 -19.79
CA PRO A 101 16.33 -9.50 -19.25
C PRO A 101 16.31 -9.57 -17.72
N THR A 102 16.00 -8.48 -17.02
CA THR A 102 15.94 -8.44 -15.55
C THR A 102 14.51 -8.61 -15.02
N GLY A 103 13.48 -8.45 -15.86
CA GLY A 103 12.07 -8.48 -15.44
C GLY A 103 11.57 -7.23 -14.74
N GLU A 104 12.45 -6.27 -14.42
CA GLU A 104 12.13 -5.05 -13.67
C GLU A 104 11.10 -4.19 -14.39
N ARG A 105 11.24 -4.03 -15.71
CA ARG A 105 10.32 -3.21 -16.50
C ARG A 105 8.93 -3.84 -16.52
N SER A 106 8.86 -5.16 -16.69
CA SER A 106 7.60 -5.90 -16.67
C SER A 106 6.92 -5.77 -15.32
N TYR A 107 7.66 -5.95 -14.22
CA TYR A 107 7.15 -5.77 -12.86
C TYR A 107 6.57 -4.37 -12.65
N ARG A 108 7.35 -3.31 -12.95
CA ARG A 108 6.90 -1.93 -12.71
C ARG A 108 5.74 -1.51 -13.60
N LEU A 109 5.71 -1.97 -14.86
CA LEU A 109 4.53 -1.77 -15.71
C LEU A 109 3.32 -2.49 -15.13
N ALA A 110 3.49 -3.71 -14.61
CA ALA A 110 2.39 -4.46 -13.99
C ALA A 110 1.81 -3.68 -12.80
N GLU A 111 2.65 -3.18 -11.88
CA GLU A 111 2.22 -2.38 -10.73
C GLU A 111 1.55 -1.06 -11.15
N ALA A 112 2.15 -0.33 -12.10
CA ALA A 112 1.57 0.92 -12.60
C ALA A 112 0.20 0.72 -13.27
N ILE A 113 0.05 -0.35 -14.06
CA ILE A 113 -1.20 -0.70 -14.75
C ILE A 113 -2.21 -1.28 -13.75
N PHE A 114 -1.78 -2.05 -12.76
CA PHE A 114 -2.64 -2.55 -11.69
C PHE A 114 -3.33 -1.40 -10.97
N HIS A 115 -2.61 -0.32 -10.66
CA HIS A 115 -3.21 0.88 -10.05
C HIS A 115 -4.31 1.51 -10.90
N CYS A 116 -4.30 1.36 -12.24
CA CYS A 116 -5.37 1.84 -13.08
C CYS A 116 -6.72 1.16 -12.81
N SER A 117 -6.76 -0.02 -12.18
CA SER A 117 -8.02 -0.69 -11.86
C SER A 117 -8.94 0.15 -10.96
N ALA A 118 -8.38 1.09 -10.19
CA ALA A 118 -9.14 2.02 -9.34
C ALA A 118 -9.71 3.23 -10.09
N PHE A 119 -9.22 3.50 -11.31
CA PHE A 119 -9.53 4.73 -12.07
C PHE A 119 -10.23 4.47 -13.41
N VAL A 120 -10.16 3.24 -13.93
CA VAL A 120 -10.88 2.85 -15.15
C VAL A 120 -12.40 2.88 -14.93
N ASP A 121 -13.13 3.10 -16.02
CA ASP A 121 -14.60 3.03 -16.08
C ASP A 121 -15.35 3.99 -15.15
N SER A 122 -14.66 5.00 -14.60
CA SER A 122 -15.27 6.03 -13.78
C SER A 122 -14.72 7.39 -14.19
N SER A 123 -15.59 8.40 -14.32
CA SER A 123 -15.13 9.77 -14.49
C SER A 123 -14.45 10.26 -13.20
N ALA A 124 -13.62 11.29 -13.30
CA ALA A 124 -13.03 11.93 -12.13
C ALA A 124 -14.10 12.45 -11.15
N GLU A 125 -15.23 12.92 -11.67
CA GLU A 125 -16.39 13.34 -10.88
C GLU A 125 -17.05 12.16 -10.15
N ASP A 126 -17.25 11.02 -10.83
CA ASP A 126 -17.81 9.81 -10.22
C ASP A 126 -16.91 9.25 -9.12
N LEU A 127 -15.60 9.20 -9.38
CA LEU A 127 -14.61 8.79 -8.39
C LEU A 127 -14.58 9.77 -7.22
N GLY A 128 -14.61 11.07 -7.49
CA GLY A 128 -14.71 12.12 -6.49
C GLY A 128 -15.92 11.91 -5.58
N ARG A 129 -17.11 11.65 -6.15
CA ARG A 129 -18.33 11.36 -5.40
C ARG A 129 -18.24 10.08 -4.57
N ARG A 130 -17.68 9.00 -5.12
CA ARG A 130 -17.52 7.72 -4.41
C ARG A 130 -16.52 7.81 -3.25
N LEU A 131 -15.46 8.58 -3.44
CA LEU A 131 -14.38 8.75 -2.47
C LEU A 131 -14.61 9.92 -1.50
N ALA A 132 -15.67 10.71 -1.68
CA ALA A 132 -15.94 11.85 -0.83
C ALA A 132 -16.49 11.41 0.54
N LEU A 133 -15.62 11.41 1.53
CA LEU A 133 -16.01 11.28 2.95
C LEU A 133 -16.60 12.59 3.51
N THR A 134 -16.27 13.75 2.90
CA THR A 134 -16.79 15.08 3.29
C THR A 134 -16.93 16.01 2.07
N LYS A 135 -17.79 17.04 2.19
CA LYS A 135 -17.98 18.07 1.15
C LYS A 135 -16.71 18.89 0.90
N ALA A 136 -15.95 19.22 1.94
CA ALA A 136 -14.69 19.96 1.80
C ALA A 136 -13.65 19.19 0.97
N ALA A 137 -13.63 17.85 1.07
CA ALA A 137 -12.76 17.04 0.23
C ALA A 137 -13.14 17.11 -1.26
N LEU A 138 -14.41 17.36 -1.62
CA LEU A 138 -14.85 17.50 -3.02
C LEU A 138 -14.40 18.83 -3.65
N GLU A 139 -14.19 19.86 -2.84
CA GLU A 139 -13.93 21.23 -3.34
C GLU A 139 -12.43 21.55 -3.51
N SER A 140 -11.52 20.63 -3.20
CA SER A 140 -10.07 20.83 -3.37
C SER A 140 -9.66 20.83 -4.86
N PRO A 141 -9.18 21.95 -5.43
CA PRO A 141 -8.76 22.02 -6.84
C PRO A 141 -7.61 21.06 -7.14
N ARG A 142 -6.69 20.91 -6.19
CA ARG A 142 -5.54 20.00 -6.31
C ARG A 142 -5.98 18.53 -6.37
N ARG A 143 -7.01 18.15 -5.60
CA ARG A 143 -7.58 16.80 -5.65
C ARG A 143 -8.17 16.52 -7.04
N GLN A 144 -8.94 17.46 -7.57
CA GLN A 144 -9.54 17.31 -8.90
C GLN A 144 -8.48 17.21 -10.00
N GLU A 145 -7.40 18.00 -9.90
CA GLU A 145 -6.25 17.92 -10.81
C GLU A 145 -5.60 16.53 -10.77
N LEU A 146 -5.34 15.97 -9.59
CA LEU A 146 -4.75 14.62 -9.46
C LEU A 146 -5.70 13.52 -9.93
N LEU A 147 -7.00 13.64 -9.65
CA LEU A 147 -8.01 12.71 -10.17
C LEU A 147 -8.04 12.73 -11.70
N ASN A 148 -8.08 13.92 -12.31
CA ASN A 148 -8.04 14.08 -13.75
C ASN A 148 -6.75 13.49 -14.34
N PHE A 149 -5.60 13.76 -13.71
CA PHE A 149 -4.32 13.18 -14.10
C PHE A 149 -4.36 11.65 -14.09
N MET A 150 -4.88 11.04 -13.02
CA MET A 150 -4.95 9.57 -12.91
C MET A 150 -5.94 8.95 -13.90
N VAL A 151 -7.08 9.58 -14.14
CA VAL A 151 -8.05 9.14 -15.16
C VAL A 151 -7.42 9.22 -16.56
N GLU A 152 -6.79 10.35 -16.91
CA GLU A 152 -6.13 10.51 -18.21
C GLU A 152 -4.98 9.51 -18.39
N ARG A 153 -4.19 9.29 -17.35
CA ARG A 153 -3.11 8.31 -17.32
C ARG A 153 -3.59 6.88 -17.60
N CYS A 154 -4.81 6.56 -17.21
CA CYS A 154 -5.39 5.22 -17.28
C CYS A 154 -6.41 5.01 -18.41
N LYS A 155 -6.74 6.05 -19.19
CA LYS A 155 -7.84 6.03 -20.17
C LYS A 155 -7.78 4.91 -21.21
N GLY A 156 -6.58 4.49 -21.62
CA GLY A 156 -6.38 3.44 -22.62
C GLY A 156 -6.68 2.01 -22.12
N PHE A 157 -7.14 1.88 -20.88
CA PHE A 157 -7.54 0.62 -20.26
C PHE A 157 -9.04 0.53 -19.92
N SER A 158 -9.82 1.58 -20.22
CA SER A 158 -11.26 1.62 -19.97
C SER A 158 -12.03 0.63 -20.86
N GLY A 159 -13.17 0.15 -20.37
CA GLY A 159 -14.12 -0.71 -21.06
C GLY A 159 -13.80 -2.20 -21.03
N ASN A 160 -12.67 -2.61 -20.43
CA ASN A 160 -12.29 -4.02 -20.35
C ASN A 160 -11.41 -4.35 -19.11
N PRO A 161 -11.99 -4.43 -17.91
CA PRO A 161 -11.24 -4.77 -16.69
C PRO A 161 -10.67 -6.20 -16.71
N ALA A 162 -11.22 -7.11 -17.52
CA ALA A 162 -10.66 -8.44 -17.71
C ALA A 162 -9.33 -8.38 -18.47
N ALA A 163 -9.26 -7.63 -19.57
CA ALA A 163 -8.02 -7.41 -20.31
C ALA A 163 -6.95 -6.72 -19.46
N LEU A 164 -7.35 -5.77 -18.61
CA LEU A 164 -6.41 -5.12 -17.67
C LEU A 164 -5.73 -6.14 -16.76
N ARG A 165 -6.52 -7.07 -16.19
CA ARG A 165 -6.03 -8.16 -15.34
C ARG A 165 -5.13 -9.13 -16.11
N GLU A 166 -5.49 -9.48 -17.33
CA GLU A 166 -4.69 -10.36 -18.18
C GLU A 166 -3.32 -9.73 -18.50
N ILE A 167 -3.30 -8.43 -18.81
CA ILE A 167 -2.07 -7.67 -19.07
C ILE A 167 -1.17 -7.66 -17.83
N THR A 168 -1.70 -7.30 -16.65
CA THR A 168 -0.89 -7.25 -15.42
C THR A 168 -0.36 -8.63 -15.04
N GLN A 169 -1.19 -9.69 -15.16
CA GLN A 169 -0.74 -11.06 -14.92
C GLN A 169 0.34 -11.52 -15.90
N ALA A 170 0.22 -11.16 -17.19
CA ALA A 170 1.24 -11.51 -18.19
C ALA A 170 2.59 -10.82 -17.89
N LEU A 171 2.55 -9.56 -17.46
CA LEU A 171 3.74 -8.81 -17.07
C LEU A 171 4.39 -9.37 -15.80
N HIS A 172 3.62 -9.71 -14.77
CA HIS A 172 4.15 -10.39 -13.58
C HIS A 172 4.79 -11.73 -13.92
N ARG A 173 4.15 -12.57 -14.75
CA ARG A 173 4.75 -13.84 -15.20
C ARG A 173 6.07 -13.64 -15.93
N ARG A 174 6.20 -12.55 -16.71
CA ARG A 174 7.45 -12.21 -17.40
C ARG A 174 8.54 -11.79 -16.42
N ALA A 175 8.19 -10.99 -15.41
CA ALA A 175 9.11 -10.59 -14.35
C ALA A 175 9.59 -11.79 -13.53
N GLU A 176 8.68 -12.72 -13.21
CA GLU A 176 8.98 -13.97 -12.51
C GLU A 176 9.92 -14.85 -13.34
N ALA A 177 9.62 -15.05 -14.63
CA ALA A 177 10.45 -15.83 -15.54
C ALA A 177 11.87 -15.27 -15.72
N ALA A 178 12.02 -13.94 -15.59
CA ALA A 178 13.31 -13.26 -15.58
C ALA A 178 14.01 -13.25 -14.21
N GLY A 179 13.34 -13.74 -13.16
CA GLY A 179 13.89 -13.79 -11.80
C GLY A 179 13.97 -12.44 -11.11
N TYR A 180 13.06 -11.49 -11.42
CA TYR A 180 13.08 -10.18 -10.77
C TYR A 180 12.80 -10.31 -9.26
N PRO A 181 13.70 -9.83 -8.37
CA PRO A 181 13.59 -10.03 -6.93
C PRO A 181 12.26 -9.61 -6.30
N ALA A 182 11.68 -8.48 -6.74
CA ALA A 182 10.41 -8.02 -6.18
C ALA A 182 9.22 -8.89 -6.62
N GLU A 183 9.25 -9.49 -7.81
CA GLU A 183 8.20 -10.44 -8.21
C GLU A 183 8.29 -11.74 -7.40
N ILE A 184 9.52 -12.19 -7.11
CA ILE A 184 9.74 -13.33 -6.21
C ILE A 184 9.22 -12.97 -4.80
N ALA A 185 9.52 -11.78 -4.28
CA ALA A 185 8.98 -11.32 -2.99
C ALA A 185 7.44 -11.26 -3.00
N ARG A 186 6.86 -10.77 -4.10
CA ARG A 186 5.42 -10.67 -4.31
C ARG A 186 4.74 -12.03 -4.30
N SER A 187 5.34 -13.06 -4.91
CA SER A 187 4.75 -14.41 -4.96
C SER A 187 4.63 -15.02 -3.57
N LEU A 188 5.51 -14.68 -2.63
CA LEU A 188 5.45 -15.14 -1.23
C LEU A 188 4.13 -14.74 -0.54
N ARG A 189 3.47 -13.64 -0.95
CA ARG A 189 2.16 -13.25 -0.40
C ARG A 189 1.09 -14.32 -0.61
N PHE A 190 1.17 -15.05 -1.72
CA PHE A 190 0.26 -16.16 -2.03
C PHE A 190 0.65 -17.45 -1.29
N GLU A 191 1.88 -17.51 -0.76
CA GLU A 191 2.40 -18.61 0.06
C GLU A 191 2.30 -18.34 1.57
N ALA A 192 1.79 -17.18 2.01
CA ALA A 192 1.71 -16.81 3.43
C ALA A 192 0.88 -17.78 4.30
N GLY A 193 0.03 -18.60 3.69
CA GLY A 193 -0.70 -19.70 4.33
C GLY A 193 -0.25 -21.11 3.90
N SER A 194 0.90 -21.23 3.24
CA SER A 194 1.42 -22.50 2.75
C SER A 194 1.79 -23.44 3.91
N ARG A 195 1.94 -24.72 3.59
CA ARG A 195 2.40 -25.74 4.56
C ARG A 195 3.91 -25.65 4.83
N ASP A 196 4.65 -24.85 4.07
CA ASP A 196 6.10 -24.70 4.16
C ASP A 196 6.48 -23.23 4.39
N PRO A 197 6.18 -22.68 5.57
CA PRO A 197 6.55 -21.31 5.92
C PRO A 197 8.06 -21.09 6.00
N ASP A 198 8.83 -22.16 6.23
CA ASP A 198 10.28 -22.09 6.38
C ASP A 198 10.96 -21.78 5.04
N ARG A 199 10.50 -22.38 3.94
CA ARG A 199 10.98 -22.05 2.59
C ARG A 199 10.69 -20.60 2.21
N ALA A 200 9.50 -20.11 2.54
CA ALA A 200 9.12 -18.72 2.25
C ALA A 200 9.99 -17.73 3.04
N ASP A 201 10.27 -18.01 4.31
CA ASP A 201 11.18 -17.22 5.14
C ASP A 201 12.62 -17.26 4.65
N GLN A 202 13.10 -18.43 4.22
CA GLN A 202 14.43 -18.55 3.63
C GLN A 202 14.54 -17.68 2.36
N THR A 203 13.52 -17.70 1.51
CA THR A 203 13.50 -16.87 0.31
C THR A 203 13.46 -15.39 0.66
N ALA A 204 12.61 -14.99 1.61
CA ALA A 204 12.49 -13.59 2.05
C ALA A 204 13.78 -13.05 2.68
N THR A 205 14.46 -13.84 3.50
CA THR A 205 15.73 -13.43 4.13
C THR A 205 16.87 -13.28 3.12
N LEU A 206 16.93 -14.16 2.09
CA LEU A 206 17.86 -14.01 0.98
C LEU A 206 17.61 -12.72 0.19
N LEU A 207 16.35 -12.37 -0.05
CA LEU A 207 15.96 -11.15 -0.76
C LEU A 207 16.30 -9.89 0.07
N LEU A 208 16.09 -9.90 1.39
CA LEU A 208 16.44 -8.78 2.27
C LEU A 208 17.94 -8.59 2.50
N ALA A 209 18.79 -9.56 2.12
CA ALA A 209 20.23 -9.41 2.24
C ALA A 209 20.78 -8.30 1.32
N ASN A 210 20.07 -7.95 0.24
CA ASN A 210 20.34 -6.79 -0.61
C ASN A 210 19.02 -6.03 -0.86
N PRO A 211 18.61 -5.17 0.08
CA PRO A 211 17.27 -4.59 0.08
C PRO A 211 17.10 -3.58 -1.06
N ASP A 212 16.37 -3.99 -2.09
CA ASP A 212 15.74 -3.10 -3.08
C ASP A 212 14.39 -2.59 -2.52
N PRO A 213 14.00 -1.33 -2.77
CA PRO A 213 12.75 -0.80 -2.22
C PRO A 213 11.50 -1.54 -2.71
N ASP A 214 11.47 -2.04 -3.95
CA ASP A 214 10.34 -2.84 -4.45
C ASP A 214 10.29 -4.19 -3.69
N VAL A 215 11.43 -4.78 -3.34
CA VAL A 215 11.52 -5.99 -2.49
C VAL A 215 11.03 -5.70 -1.07
N VAL A 216 11.49 -4.60 -0.46
CA VAL A 216 11.09 -4.18 0.89
C VAL A 216 9.57 -3.97 0.95
N HIS A 217 9.01 -3.33 -0.08
CA HIS A 217 7.57 -3.12 -0.22
C HIS A 217 6.79 -4.44 -0.21
N GLU A 218 7.20 -5.39 -1.04
CA GLU A 218 6.53 -6.69 -1.19
C GLU A 218 6.65 -7.58 0.05
N LEU A 219 7.84 -7.61 0.65
CA LEU A 219 8.08 -8.38 1.86
C LEU A 219 7.34 -7.81 3.08
N ALA A 220 7.16 -6.49 3.14
CA ALA A 220 6.30 -5.87 4.15
C ALA A 220 4.87 -6.41 4.08
N GLN A 221 4.31 -6.52 2.88
CA GLN A 221 2.97 -7.06 2.67
C GLN A 221 2.90 -8.55 3.04
N PHE A 222 3.89 -9.35 2.62
CA PHE A 222 4.01 -10.75 3.00
C PHE A 222 4.05 -10.93 4.52
N LEU A 223 4.94 -10.21 5.20
CA LEU A 223 5.09 -10.26 6.65
C LEU A 223 3.83 -9.77 7.38
N ASN A 224 3.17 -8.73 6.88
CA ASN A 224 1.92 -8.25 7.46
C ASN A 224 0.83 -9.33 7.38
N LEU A 225 0.63 -9.97 6.22
CA LEU A 225 -0.36 -11.04 6.05
C LEU A 225 -0.05 -12.27 6.91
N ARG A 226 1.21 -12.69 6.92
CA ARG A 226 1.68 -13.83 7.70
C ARG A 226 1.54 -13.59 9.20
N ASN A 227 2.00 -12.43 9.68
CA ASN A 227 2.09 -12.13 11.10
C ASN A 227 0.76 -11.69 11.72
N GLN A 228 -0.25 -11.30 10.92
CA GLN A 228 -1.62 -11.06 11.42
C GLN A 228 -2.19 -12.28 12.17
N ARG A 229 -1.70 -13.49 11.87
CA ARG A 229 -2.14 -14.73 12.51
C ARG A 229 -1.20 -15.21 13.62
N SER A 230 -0.04 -14.56 13.79
CA SER A 230 1.00 -15.01 14.71
C SER A 230 0.76 -14.53 16.15
N PRO A 231 0.78 -15.42 17.15
CA PRO A 231 0.73 -15.02 18.57
C PRO A 231 1.90 -14.13 18.99
N LEU A 232 3.08 -14.29 18.35
CA LEU A 232 4.31 -13.56 18.67
C LEU A 232 4.20 -12.05 18.44
N HIS A 233 3.22 -11.63 17.64
CA HIS A 233 3.00 -10.24 17.28
C HIS A 233 1.65 -9.70 17.79
N ARG A 234 0.98 -10.42 18.69
CA ARG A 234 -0.21 -9.92 19.38
C ARG A 234 0.19 -8.71 20.23
N GLY A 235 -0.29 -7.54 19.82
CA GLY A 235 -0.05 -6.27 20.52
C GLY A 235 0.75 -5.25 19.69
N GLU A 236 1.42 -5.68 18.62
CA GLU A 236 1.94 -4.72 17.65
C GLU A 236 0.81 -4.27 16.73
N ASP A 237 0.55 -2.97 16.73
CA ASP A 237 -0.45 -2.35 15.87
C ASP A 237 -0.07 -2.52 14.38
N ALA A 238 -0.97 -3.11 13.60
CA ALA A 238 -0.74 -3.40 12.19
C ALA A 238 -0.53 -2.12 11.37
N ALA A 239 -1.18 -1.01 11.75
CA ALA A 239 -0.97 0.28 11.10
C ALA A 239 0.45 0.79 11.34
N THR A 240 0.91 0.79 12.59
CA THR A 240 2.28 1.12 13.00
C THR A 240 3.30 0.34 12.18
N ARG A 241 3.12 -0.98 12.04
CA ARG A 241 4.05 -1.83 11.27
C ARG A 241 4.03 -1.53 9.78
N SER A 242 2.85 -1.39 9.18
CA SER A 242 2.71 -1.06 7.76
C SER A 242 3.40 0.28 7.43
N ILE A 243 3.22 1.27 8.30
CA ILE A 243 3.87 2.57 8.20
C ILE A 243 5.39 2.43 8.34
N ALA A 244 5.87 1.69 9.33
CA ALA A 244 7.31 1.51 9.57
C ALA A 244 8.02 0.93 8.34
N TRP A 245 7.43 -0.09 7.72
CA TRP A 245 7.94 -0.66 6.47
C TRP A 245 7.90 0.33 5.30
N ARG A 246 6.84 1.15 5.18
CA ARG A 246 6.79 2.19 4.16
C ARG A 246 7.88 3.23 4.35
N LEU A 247 8.15 3.66 5.57
CA LEU A 247 9.22 4.61 5.85
C LEU A 247 10.60 3.98 5.56
N LEU A 248 10.75 2.69 5.84
CA LEU A 248 11.97 1.94 5.55
C LEU A 248 12.20 1.79 4.03
N GLU A 249 11.14 1.58 3.25
CA GLU A 249 11.18 1.58 1.79
C GLU A 249 11.79 2.90 1.25
N CYS A 250 11.44 4.03 1.84
CA CYS A 250 12.03 5.33 1.48
C CYS A 250 13.54 5.39 1.75
N GLU A 251 14.01 4.82 2.86
CA GLU A 251 15.44 4.77 3.18
C GLU A 251 16.24 3.95 2.16
N TYR A 252 15.60 2.94 1.57
CA TYR A 252 16.14 2.15 0.47
C TYR A 252 15.92 2.78 -0.92
N GLY A 253 15.46 4.02 -1.01
CA GLY A 253 15.30 4.75 -2.28
C GLY A 253 13.97 4.49 -3.00
N GLY A 254 12.95 4.06 -2.26
CA GLY A 254 11.56 4.08 -2.72
C GLY A 254 11.08 5.51 -3.00
N ASP A 255 10.05 5.64 -3.85
CA ASP A 255 9.46 6.95 -4.12
C ASP A 255 8.60 7.40 -2.95
N CYS A 256 9.09 8.39 -2.22
CA CYS A 256 8.40 8.99 -1.07
C CYS A 256 8.20 10.50 -1.22
N GLY A 257 8.33 11.00 -2.46
CA GLY A 257 8.14 12.40 -2.80
C GLY A 257 6.67 12.79 -2.96
N PRO A 258 6.40 14.03 -3.41
CA PRO A 258 5.03 14.56 -3.55
C PRO A 258 4.21 13.86 -4.64
N ARG A 259 4.86 13.11 -5.54
CA ARG A 259 4.21 12.32 -6.60
C ARG A 259 4.20 10.82 -6.28
N SER A 260 4.68 10.43 -5.11
CA SER A 260 4.61 9.05 -4.66
C SER A 260 3.16 8.59 -4.54
N GLN A 261 2.94 7.30 -4.80
CA GLN A 261 1.62 6.70 -4.74
C GLN A 261 0.91 6.92 -3.39
N PRO A 262 1.55 6.79 -2.21
CA PRO A 262 0.90 7.08 -0.93
C PRO A 262 0.44 8.53 -0.78
N VAL A 263 1.25 9.51 -1.20
CA VAL A 263 0.90 10.94 -1.12
C VAL A 263 -0.26 11.26 -2.05
N VAL A 264 -0.17 10.82 -3.31
CA VAL A 264 -1.23 11.01 -4.30
C VAL A 264 -2.54 10.37 -3.84
N MET A 265 -2.48 9.12 -3.35
CA MET A 265 -3.68 8.43 -2.87
C MET A 265 -4.26 9.07 -1.61
N THR A 266 -3.43 9.63 -0.74
CA THR A 266 -3.92 10.36 0.44
C THR A 266 -4.67 11.63 0.04
N CYS A 267 -4.16 12.40 -0.92
CA CYS A 267 -4.91 13.53 -1.48
C CYS A 267 -6.22 13.07 -2.14
N ILE A 268 -6.17 12.02 -2.96
CA ILE A 268 -7.34 11.52 -3.70
C ILE A 268 -8.42 10.98 -2.75
N VAL A 269 -8.05 10.22 -1.71
CA VAL A 269 -8.99 9.53 -0.82
C VAL A 269 -9.42 10.42 0.35
N MET A 270 -8.48 11.15 0.97
CA MET A 270 -8.71 11.91 2.20
C MET A 270 -8.87 13.41 1.97
N GLY A 271 -8.53 13.92 0.78
CA GLY A 271 -8.54 15.35 0.48
C GLY A 271 -7.36 16.14 1.06
N ALA A 272 -6.42 15.47 1.75
CA ALA A 272 -5.21 16.09 2.29
C ALA A 272 -4.17 16.24 1.16
N CYS A 273 -4.26 17.36 0.44
CA CYS A 273 -3.53 17.59 -0.81
C CYS A 273 -2.31 18.50 -0.71
N ASP A 274 -2.11 19.12 0.45
CA ASP A 274 -0.94 19.96 0.74
C ASP A 274 0.27 19.13 1.20
N LEU A 275 0.12 17.81 1.26
CA LEU A 275 1.16 16.88 1.68
C LEU A 275 2.18 16.71 0.55
N VAL A 276 3.45 16.86 0.89
CA VAL A 276 4.57 16.75 -0.05
C VAL A 276 5.47 15.55 0.24
N ARG A 277 5.22 14.87 1.36
CA ARG A 277 6.05 13.76 1.86
C ARG A 277 5.21 12.59 2.35
N VAL A 278 5.76 11.38 2.25
CA VAL A 278 5.08 10.18 2.74
C VAL A 278 4.83 10.22 4.24
N GLU A 279 5.71 10.83 5.03
CA GLU A 279 5.55 10.93 6.48
C GLU A 279 4.32 11.73 6.85
N GLU A 280 4.04 12.78 6.09
CA GLU A 280 2.85 13.62 6.26
C GLU A 280 1.59 12.86 5.83
N ALA A 281 1.67 12.11 4.73
CA ALA A 281 0.58 11.24 4.27
C ALA A 281 0.24 10.15 5.31
N VAL A 282 1.27 9.57 5.91
CA VAL A 282 1.17 8.62 7.02
C VAL A 282 0.54 9.26 8.26
N LEU A 283 0.96 10.49 8.62
CA LEU A 283 0.37 11.25 9.72
C LEU A 283 -1.10 11.54 9.49
N ALA A 284 -1.49 11.87 8.25
CA ALA A 284 -2.89 12.09 7.90
C ALA A 284 -3.75 10.83 8.05
N GLN A 285 -3.16 9.64 7.85
CA GLN A 285 -3.86 8.34 7.94
C GLN A 285 -3.90 7.75 9.36
N GLY A 286 -3.05 8.22 10.27
CA GLY A 286 -2.87 7.64 11.60
C GLY A 286 -3.02 8.65 12.73
N THR A 287 -2.87 8.18 13.97
CA THR A 287 -2.70 9.09 15.12
C THR A 287 -1.21 9.44 15.26
N GLN A 288 -0.91 10.56 15.92
CA GLN A 288 0.48 10.93 16.23
C GLN A 288 1.23 9.79 16.96
N ALA A 289 0.54 9.06 17.83
CA ALA A 289 1.11 7.92 18.54
C ALA A 289 1.51 6.78 17.59
N VAL A 290 0.67 6.45 16.62
CA VAL A 290 0.97 5.42 15.60
C VAL A 290 2.21 5.81 14.79
N VAL A 291 2.32 7.07 14.37
CA VAL A 291 3.47 7.53 13.59
C VAL A 291 4.75 7.52 14.43
N ASN A 292 4.71 8.02 15.66
CA ASN A 292 5.87 8.00 16.55
C ASN A 292 6.37 6.55 16.77
N ASN A 293 5.44 5.62 17.01
CA ASN A 293 5.78 4.21 17.15
C ASN A 293 6.35 3.61 15.86
N ALA A 294 5.84 4.05 14.70
CA ALA A 294 6.30 3.55 13.41
C ALA A 294 7.72 4.02 13.08
N MET A 295 8.10 5.24 13.48
CA MET A 295 9.48 5.72 13.34
C MET A 295 10.46 4.90 14.20
N VAL A 296 10.10 4.64 15.46
CA VAL A 296 10.91 3.77 16.34
C VAL A 296 11.02 2.36 15.77
N MET A 297 9.92 1.82 15.23
CA MET A 297 9.90 0.51 14.61
C MET A 297 10.72 0.45 13.32
N ARG A 298 10.67 1.49 12.48
CA ARG A 298 11.51 1.61 11.27
C ARG A 298 12.99 1.52 11.63
N ASP A 299 13.44 2.28 12.62
CA ASP A 299 14.84 2.25 13.05
C ASP A 299 15.25 0.89 13.60
N ARG A 300 14.33 0.22 14.30
CA ARG A 300 14.51 -1.16 14.79
C ARG A 300 14.64 -2.14 13.62
N LEU A 301 13.75 -2.08 12.63
CA LEU A 301 13.77 -2.93 11.43
C LEU A 301 15.05 -2.71 10.62
N ALA A 302 15.45 -1.46 10.40
CA ALA A 302 16.69 -1.13 9.69
C ALA A 302 17.92 -1.75 10.37
N ARG A 303 18.02 -1.62 11.71
CA ARG A 303 19.11 -2.26 12.48
C ARG A 303 19.05 -3.78 12.40
N GLN A 304 17.87 -4.38 12.50
CA GLN A 304 17.71 -5.83 12.45
C GLN A 304 18.09 -6.40 11.07
N ILE A 305 17.68 -5.74 9.99
CA ILE A 305 18.08 -6.13 8.62
C ILE A 305 19.60 -5.99 8.46
N ALA A 306 20.19 -4.88 8.89
CA ALA A 306 21.63 -4.67 8.82
C ALA A 306 22.43 -5.71 9.63
N ALA A 307 21.91 -6.10 10.81
CA ALA A 307 22.49 -7.13 11.66
C ALA A 307 22.13 -8.56 11.24
N ARG A 308 21.28 -8.74 10.20
CA ARG A 308 20.70 -10.03 9.79
C ARG A 308 19.96 -10.74 10.94
N ASP A 309 19.36 -9.97 11.85
CA ASP A 309 18.47 -10.46 12.90
C ASP A 309 17.08 -10.73 12.33
N TRP A 310 16.97 -11.84 11.59
CA TRP A 310 15.73 -12.23 10.90
C TRP A 310 14.59 -12.55 11.85
N ALA A 311 14.92 -13.07 13.04
CA ALA A 311 13.97 -13.27 14.13
C ALA A 311 13.32 -11.94 14.54
N GLY A 312 14.15 -10.92 14.74
CA GLY A 312 13.71 -9.57 15.07
C GLY A 312 12.81 -8.92 14.01
N VAL A 313 13.03 -9.24 12.74
CA VAL A 313 12.20 -8.75 11.61
C VAL A 313 10.85 -9.49 11.52
N GLY A 314 10.74 -10.70 12.09
CA GLY A 314 9.50 -11.50 12.12
C GLY A 314 9.56 -12.82 11.34
N PHE A 315 10.74 -13.29 10.95
CA PHE A 315 10.97 -14.61 10.37
C PHE A 315 11.19 -15.68 11.46
N THR A 316 11.05 -16.98 11.13
CA THR A 316 11.28 -18.05 12.10
C THR A 316 12.76 -18.18 12.49
N GLU A 317 13.03 -18.38 13.78
CA GLU A 317 14.33 -18.17 14.46
C GLU A 317 15.50 -19.10 14.07
N ARG A 318 15.40 -19.94 13.04
CA ARG A 318 16.41 -20.98 12.78
C ARG A 318 17.62 -20.53 11.98
N PHE A 319 17.66 -19.27 11.53
CA PHE A 319 18.71 -18.75 10.66
C PHE A 319 19.69 -17.83 11.41
N LYS A 320 20.30 -18.31 12.49
CA LYS A 320 21.61 -17.76 12.89
C LYS A 320 22.60 -18.26 11.84
N ALA A 321 23.00 -17.40 10.91
CA ALA A 321 24.12 -17.70 10.04
C ALA A 321 25.34 -18.05 10.92
N PRO A 322 26.06 -19.16 10.65
CA PRO A 322 27.35 -19.40 11.30
C PRO A 322 28.35 -18.29 10.96
#